data_AF-A0A0M2DWA4-F1
#
_entry.id   AF-A0A0M2DWA4-F1
#
_cell.length_a   1.000
_cell.length_b   1.000
_cell.length_c   1.000
_cell.angle_alpha   90.00
_cell.angle_beta   90.00
_cell.angle_gamma   90.00
#
_symmetry.space_group_name_H-M   'P 1'
#
loop_
_entity.id
_entity.type
_entity.pdbx_description
1 polymer ?
#
loop_
_entity_poly.entity_id
_entity_poly.type
_entity_poly.pdbx_seq_one_letter_code
_entity_poly.pdbx_strand_id
1 'polypeptide(L)'
;MVRLADDVRKLFMGSDGQGGQLAITFSTRTLVRWAKLSTKFKGAPNPLGYALDLALLNRATPEDATAITRLAKDIFGEQWKDDTPATQP
;
A
#
# COMPACT_ATOMS: atom_id res chain seq x y z
N MET A 1 6.12 -3.84 5.89
CA MET A 1 6.43 -2.85 4.82
C MET A 1 7.30 -3.44 3.71
N VAL A 2 8.48 -4.01 4.03
CA VAL A 2 9.39 -4.59 3.02
C VAL A 2 8.71 -5.70 2.21
N ARG A 3 7.99 -6.61 2.89
CA ARG A 3 7.22 -7.69 2.23
C ARG A 3 6.24 -7.17 1.19
N LEU A 4 5.38 -6.20 1.54
CA LEU A 4 4.45 -5.58 0.60
C LEU A 4 5.19 -4.97 -0.60
N ALA A 5 6.30 -4.26 -0.36
CA ALA A 5 7.07 -3.66 -1.45
C ALA A 5 7.68 -4.72 -2.39
N ASP A 6 8.07 -5.88 -1.86
CA ASP A 6 8.57 -7.00 -2.66
C ASP A 6 7.46 -7.65 -3.49
N ASP A 7 6.30 -7.91 -2.87
CA ASP A 7 5.14 -8.51 -3.55
C ASP A 7 4.62 -7.59 -4.68
N VAL A 8 4.56 -6.28 -4.45
CA VAL A 8 4.20 -5.30 -5.50
C VAL A 8 5.22 -5.29 -6.64
N ARG A 9 6.53 -5.41 -6.35
CA ARG A 9 7.56 -5.48 -7.41
C ARG A 9 7.40 -6.74 -8.25
N LYS A 10 7.10 -7.88 -7.63
CA LYS A 10 6.84 -9.14 -8.37
C LYS A 10 5.63 -9.01 -9.27
N LEU A 11 4.53 -8.46 -8.74
CA LEU A 11 3.30 -8.24 -9.52
C LEU A 11 3.50 -7.24 -10.65
N PHE A 12 4.33 -6.21 -10.46
CA PHE A 12 4.70 -5.27 -11.52
C PHE A 12 5.60 -5.91 -12.59
N MET A 13 6.55 -6.75 -12.22
CA MET A 13 7.45 -7.41 -13.18
C MET A 13 6.73 -8.51 -13.98
N GLY A 14 5.72 -9.16 -13.39
CA GLY A 14 5.09 -10.35 -13.98
C GLY A 14 5.98 -11.59 -13.88
N SER A 15 5.53 -12.69 -14.49
CA SER A 15 6.27 -13.96 -14.56
C SER A 15 6.15 -14.58 -15.96
N ASP A 16 7.17 -15.33 -16.38
CA ASP A 16 7.14 -16.27 -17.51
C ASP A 16 6.48 -15.75 -18.79
N GLY A 17 6.91 -14.59 -19.27
CA GLY A 17 6.46 -14.01 -20.54
C GLY A 17 5.07 -13.35 -20.50
N GLN A 18 4.41 -13.32 -19.34
CA GLN A 18 3.21 -12.53 -19.11
C GLN A 18 3.59 -11.15 -18.53
N GLY A 19 2.91 -10.10 -19.00
CA GLY A 19 3.08 -8.75 -18.46
C GLY A 19 2.68 -8.66 -16.99
N GLY A 20 3.19 -7.65 -16.28
CA GLY A 20 2.83 -7.37 -14.90
C GLY A 20 1.33 -7.15 -14.71
N GLN A 21 0.82 -7.59 -13.57
CA GLN A 21 -0.57 -7.39 -13.15
C GLN A 21 -0.83 -5.99 -12.58
N LEU A 22 0.23 -5.27 -12.21
CA LEU A 22 0.17 -3.89 -11.74
C LEU A 22 0.88 -2.98 -12.73
N ALA A 23 0.33 -1.78 -12.94
CA ALA A 23 0.93 -0.75 -13.77
C ALA A 23 1.98 0.10 -13.01
N ILE A 24 2.00 0.01 -11.68
CA ILE A 24 2.93 0.77 -10.83
C ILE A 24 3.87 -0.12 -10.00
N THR A 25 5.07 0.39 -9.74
CA THR A 25 6.11 -0.31 -8.97
C THR A 25 6.41 0.35 -7.62
N PHE A 26 7.02 -0.42 -6.72
CA PHE A 26 7.36 0.01 -5.35
C PHE A 26 8.87 0.25 -5.18
N SER A 27 9.36 1.42 -5.59
CA SER A 27 10.78 1.76 -5.42
C SER A 27 11.24 1.79 -3.95
N THR A 28 12.54 1.60 -3.69
CA THR A 28 13.14 1.77 -2.35
C THR A 28 12.88 3.16 -1.78
N ARG A 29 12.88 4.20 -2.62
CA ARG A 29 12.55 5.58 -2.21
C ARG A 29 11.11 5.69 -1.73
N THR A 30 10.15 5.08 -2.43
CA THR A 30 8.74 5.01 -2.00
C THR A 30 8.64 4.31 -0.65
N LEU A 31 9.35 3.20 -0.45
CA LEU A 31 9.32 2.41 0.79
C LEU A 31 9.83 3.22 1.98
N VAL A 32 10.96 3.92 1.81
CA VAL A 32 11.51 4.81 2.85
C VAL A 32 10.55 5.98 3.12
N ARG A 33 9.96 6.59 2.08
CA ARG A 33 8.97 7.66 2.25
C ARG A 33 7.75 7.18 3.04
N TRP A 34 7.24 5.99 2.73
CA TRP A 34 6.11 5.39 3.43
C TRP A 34 6.41 5.16 4.92
N ALA A 35 7.58 4.60 5.25
CA ALA A 35 8.00 4.41 6.65
C ALA A 35 8.14 5.73 7.44
N LYS A 36 8.63 6.80 6.79
CA LYS A 36 8.70 8.13 7.39
C LYS A 36 7.31 8.71 7.64
N LEU A 37 6.40 8.60 6.66
CA LEU A 37 5.04 9.12 6.78
C LEU A 37 4.23 8.36 7.83
N SER A 38 4.35 7.02 7.91
CA SER A 38 3.65 6.25 8.95
C SER A 38 4.09 6.64 10.37
N THR A 39 5.37 7.00 10.52
CA THR A 39 5.90 7.54 11.79
C THR A 39 5.36 8.94 12.08
N LYS A 40 5.25 9.80 11.05
CA LYS A 40 4.69 11.14 11.17
C LYS A 40 3.20 11.12 11.56
N PHE A 41 2.44 10.14 11.07
CA PHE A 41 1.00 10.04 11.27
C PHE A 41 0.59 9.01 12.32
N LYS A 42 1.44 8.66 13.29
CA LYS A 42 1.16 7.64 14.32
C LYS A 42 -0.16 7.82 15.08
N GLY A 43 -0.69 9.04 15.18
CA GLY A 43 -1.97 9.35 15.82
C GLY A 43 -3.21 9.23 14.93
N ALA A 44 -3.04 8.97 13.62
CA ALA A 44 -4.17 8.78 12.71
C ALA A 44 -4.92 7.45 13.00
N PRO A 45 -6.20 7.33 12.59
CA PRO A 45 -6.95 6.08 12.72
C PRO A 45 -6.24 4.91 12.05
N ASN A 46 -5.73 5.08 10.82
CA ASN A 46 -4.88 4.13 10.13
C ASN A 46 -3.59 4.78 9.59
N PRO A 47 -2.52 4.87 10.40
CA PRO A 47 -1.26 5.51 9.99
C PRO A 47 -0.58 4.82 8.81
N LEU A 48 -0.73 3.49 8.69
CA LEU A 48 -0.12 2.70 7.63
C LEU A 48 -0.82 2.92 6.28
N GLY A 49 -2.16 2.87 6.29
CA GLY A 49 -2.99 3.12 5.11
C GLY A 49 -2.83 4.55 4.60
N TYR A 50 -3.04 5.53 5.47
CA TYR A 50 -2.93 6.94 5.11
C TYR A 50 -1.54 7.30 4.56
N ALA A 51 -0.49 6.74 5.16
CA ALA A 51 0.87 6.95 4.65
C ALA A 51 1.12 6.23 3.32
N LEU A 52 0.46 5.09 3.06
CA LEU A 52 0.57 4.35 1.80
C LEU A 52 -0.11 5.10 0.66
N ASP A 53 -1.26 5.72 0.91
CA ASP A 53 -1.98 6.58 -0.04
C ASP A 53 -1.07 7.71 -0.53
N LEU A 54 -0.52 8.46 0.42
CA LEU A 54 0.38 9.59 0.16
C LEU A 54 1.71 9.17 -0.49
N ALA A 55 2.21 7.98 -0.16
CA ALA A 55 3.47 7.50 -0.69
C ALA A 55 3.33 6.91 -2.10
N LEU A 56 2.23 6.20 -2.40
CA LEU A 56 2.08 5.38 -3.59
C LEU A 56 0.68 5.43 -4.23
N LEU A 57 -0.41 5.25 -3.47
CA LEU A 57 -1.70 4.93 -4.09
C LEU A 57 -2.39 6.12 -4.77
N ASN A 58 -2.11 7.36 -4.36
CA ASN A 58 -2.68 8.55 -5.00
C ASN A 58 -2.31 8.75 -6.49
N ARG A 59 -1.33 8.00 -6.99
CA ARG A 59 -0.89 7.99 -8.39
C ARG A 59 -1.16 6.66 -9.10
N ALA A 60 -1.78 5.71 -8.40
CA ALA A 60 -2.17 4.42 -8.94
C ALA A 60 -3.52 4.55 -9.67
N THR A 61 -3.82 3.60 -10.55
CA THR A 61 -5.20 3.41 -10.99
C THR A 61 -6.06 2.92 -9.81
N PRO A 62 -7.39 3.12 -9.84
CA PRO A 62 -8.27 2.61 -8.79
C PRO A 62 -8.14 1.10 -8.56
N GLU A 63 -7.91 0.33 -9.64
CA GLU A 63 -7.74 -1.11 -9.61
C GLU A 63 -6.43 -1.50 -8.90
N ASP A 64 -5.30 -0.88 -9.27
CA ASP A 64 -4.00 -1.10 -8.63
C ASP A 64 -4.03 -0.67 -7.16
N ALA A 65 -4.64 0.48 -6.86
CA ALA A 65 -4.80 0.97 -5.49
C ALA A 65 -5.55 -0.04 -4.62
N THR A 66 -6.63 -0.61 -5.15
CA THR A 66 -7.44 -1.62 -4.47
C THR A 66 -6.64 -2.90 -4.26
N ALA A 67 -5.95 -3.39 -5.29
CA ALA A 67 -5.13 -4.60 -5.20
C ALA A 67 -4.01 -4.46 -4.16
N ILE A 68 -3.26 -3.36 -4.20
CA ILE A 68 -2.17 -3.08 -3.25
C ILE A 68 -2.72 -2.92 -1.83
N THR A 69 -3.87 -2.26 -1.66
CA THR A 69 -4.50 -2.11 -0.34
C THR A 69 -4.94 -3.45 0.25
N ARG A 70 -5.48 -4.36 -0.56
CA ARG A 70 -5.83 -5.73 -0.13
C ARG A 70 -4.59 -6.50 0.33
N LEU A 71 -3.52 -6.50 -0.46
CA LEU A 71 -2.24 -7.10 -0.06
C LEU A 71 -1.71 -6.50 1.25
N ALA A 72 -1.87 -5.19 1.43
CA ALA A 72 -1.46 -4.53 2.66
C ALA A 72 -2.31 -4.98 3.85
N LYS A 73 -3.64 -5.03 3.72
CA LYS A 73 -4.53 -5.59 4.75
C LYS A 73 -4.12 -7.01 5.13
N ASP A 74 -3.84 -7.87 4.16
CA ASP A 74 -3.43 -9.26 4.38
C ASP A 74 -2.07 -9.36 5.10
N ILE A 75 -1.11 -8.49 4.76
CA ILE A 75 0.25 -8.52 5.32
C ILE A 75 0.31 -7.94 6.74
N PHE A 76 -0.44 -6.86 7.01
CA PHE A 76 -0.37 -6.14 8.28
C PHE A 76 -1.44 -6.57 9.29
N GLY A 77 -2.51 -7.24 8.84
CA GLY A 77 -3.56 -7.76 9.70
C GLY A 77 -4.09 -6.70 10.67
N GLU A 78 -4.06 -6.99 11.97
CA GLU A 78 -4.53 -6.10 13.04
C GLU A 78 -3.80 -4.73 13.09
N GLN A 79 -2.58 -4.64 12.57
CA GLN A 79 -1.86 -3.36 12.49
C GLN A 79 -2.46 -2.44 11.41
N TRP A 80 -3.14 -3.01 10.42
CA TRP A 80 -3.92 -2.28 9.45
C TRP A 80 -5.29 -1.95 10.02
N LYS A 81 -5.38 -0.85 10.75
CA LYS A 81 -6.64 -0.39 11.32
C LYS A 81 -7.61 -0.06 10.18
N ASP A 82 -8.81 -0.61 10.20
CA ASP A 82 -9.79 -0.29 9.16
C ASP A 82 -10.12 1.20 9.21
N ASP A 83 -9.99 1.86 8.05
CA ASP A 83 -10.44 3.24 7.85
C ASP A 83 -11.95 3.28 7.58
N THR A 84 -12.71 2.38 8.22
CA THR A 84 -14.17 2.45 8.20
C THR A 84 -14.51 3.80 8.83
N PRO A 85 -15.03 4.78 8.06
CA PRO A 85 -15.57 5.96 8.69
C PRO A 85 -16.68 5.44 9.61
N ALA A 86 -16.66 5.80 10.89
CA ALA A 86 -17.77 5.51 11.77
C ALA A 86 -19.04 5.90 11.01
N THR A 87 -19.85 4.92 10.63
CA THR A 87 -21.17 5.16 10.06
C THR A 87 -21.86 6.06 11.07
N GLN A 88 -22.01 7.34 10.73
CA GLN A 88 -22.78 8.26 11.55
C GLN A 88 -24.22 7.72 11.57
N PRO A 89 -24.87 7.67 12.74
CA PRO A 89 -26.21 7.12 12.91
C PRO A 89 -27.26 7.86 12.08
#